data_AF-A0A0F8WMH0-F1
#
_entry.id   AF-A0A0F8WMH0-F1
#
_cell.length_a   1.000
_cell.length_b   1.000
_cell.length_c   1.000
_cell.angle_alpha   90.00
_cell.angle_beta   90.00
_cell.angle_gamma   90.00
#
_symmetry.space_group_name_H-M   'P 1'
#
loop_
_entity.id
_entity.type
_entity.pdbx_description
1 polymer ?
#
loop_
_entity_poly.entity_id
_entity_poly.type
_entity_poly.pdbx_seq_one_letter_code
_entity_poly.pdbx_strand_id
1 'polypeptide(L)'
;KIAWGCTNVSADTIDLFELEINPENVKQYRYNDKWVDFEEIEDPIKMKDKDSIPFTILMTKFGPVIEYVEHDREIQKINYPGKLALKWISYEGRTEDSLKGFLKINNSSNWAEFREATSYMAMNPQNFIYGDVEGNIGHQHGGKIPIRNYGDGATITPGTNEKYDWKGPAPFEKMFSIYNPNSGFVYTANHNEDKAPNGVLISQESSGVYRQKRLKNLLQSKEKISFQDFKDFQNDLYSAETAELLPIMIGYVKTNTSHDIKPEIISLLDKWDFFLTKNSVEASIYKLWCQKTIFEILTPIIGKELVDPTYFDLKLLFTLYDEKKDQLQALLIKTLKETINHLTTRFSSEITNWK
;
A
#
# COMPACT_ATOMS: atom_id res chain seq x y z
N LYS A 1 19.51 17.97 -20.01
CA LYS A 1 19.75 16.83 -20.93
C LYS A 1 18.79 15.70 -20.65
N ILE A 2 18.49 15.41 -19.38
CA ILE A 2 17.53 14.40 -18.97
C ILE A 2 16.42 15.03 -18.12
N ALA A 3 15.31 14.34 -17.95
CA ALA A 3 14.26 14.57 -16.97
C ALA A 3 14.03 13.28 -16.17
N TRP A 4 13.67 13.41 -14.91
CA TRP A 4 13.42 12.26 -14.05
C TRP A 4 12.31 12.54 -13.04
N GLY A 5 11.72 11.46 -12.52
CA GLY A 5 10.78 11.50 -11.40
C GLY A 5 10.82 10.17 -10.67
N CYS A 6 10.21 10.11 -9.48
CA CYS A 6 10.13 8.86 -8.75
C CYS A 6 8.82 8.68 -7.99
N THR A 7 8.49 7.42 -7.72
CA THR A 7 7.39 7.01 -6.83
C THR A 7 7.86 5.86 -5.94
N ASN A 8 7.16 5.61 -4.84
CA ASN A 8 7.49 4.48 -3.96
C ASN A 8 7.30 3.14 -4.69
N VAL A 9 8.24 2.21 -4.53
CA VAL A 9 8.11 0.80 -4.95
C VAL A 9 7.09 0.07 -4.08
N SER A 10 6.84 0.56 -2.86
CA SER A 10 6.08 -0.18 -1.84
C SER A 10 6.71 -1.55 -1.59
N ALA A 11 8.04 -1.62 -1.64
CA ALA A 11 8.76 -2.84 -1.30
C ALA A 11 8.59 -3.13 0.18
N ASP A 12 8.44 -4.41 0.49
CA ASP A 12 8.53 -4.91 1.85
C ASP A 12 9.99 -4.81 2.32
N THR A 13 10.20 -3.95 3.31
CA THR A 13 11.53 -3.52 3.77
C THR A 13 11.73 -3.66 5.27
N ILE A 14 10.70 -4.10 5.99
CA ILE A 14 10.66 -4.15 7.45
C ILE A 14 10.23 -5.56 7.86
N ASP A 15 11.01 -6.18 8.75
CA ASP A 15 10.64 -7.44 9.40
C ASP A 15 10.53 -7.23 10.90
N LEU A 16 9.58 -7.94 11.52
CA LEU A 16 9.47 -8.05 12.97
C LEU A 16 10.05 -9.40 13.43
N PHE A 17 10.90 -9.35 14.43
CA PHE A 17 11.54 -10.51 15.03
C PHE A 17 11.03 -10.76 16.45
N GLU A 18 10.50 -11.94 16.72
CA GLU A 18 10.12 -12.36 18.07
C GLU A 18 11.35 -12.79 18.86
N LEU A 19 11.57 -12.13 19.99
CA LEU A 19 12.70 -12.39 20.88
C LEU A 19 12.29 -13.34 22.02
N GLU A 20 13.09 -14.38 22.21
CA GLU A 20 13.03 -15.21 23.41
C GLU A 20 13.83 -14.53 24.52
N ILE A 21 13.14 -14.11 25.59
CA ILE A 21 13.74 -13.38 26.72
C ILE A 21 14.26 -14.36 27.77
N ASN A 22 15.43 -14.08 28.33
CA ASN A 22 15.98 -14.90 29.41
C ASN A 22 15.06 -14.82 30.64
N PRO A 23 14.47 -15.94 31.10
CA PRO A 23 13.58 -15.95 32.27
C PRO A 23 14.30 -15.57 33.58
N GLU A 24 15.63 -15.72 33.64
CA GLU A 24 16.46 -15.37 34.79
C GLU A 24 17.01 -13.94 34.72
N ASN A 25 17.03 -13.32 33.52
CA ASN A 25 17.53 -11.96 33.32
C ASN A 25 16.83 -11.27 32.14
N VAL A 26 15.83 -10.44 32.43
CA VAL A 26 15.04 -9.72 31.42
C VAL A 26 15.84 -8.74 30.54
N LYS A 27 17.12 -8.50 30.86
CA LYS A 27 18.05 -7.71 30.03
C LYS A 27 18.77 -8.55 28.96
N GLN A 28 18.41 -9.82 28.81
CA GLN A 28 19.00 -10.73 27.83
C GLN A 28 17.95 -11.35 26.92
N TYR A 29 18.36 -11.64 25.69
CA TYR A 29 17.60 -12.42 24.73
C TYR A 29 18.43 -13.57 24.17
N ARG A 30 17.78 -14.60 23.63
CA ARG A 30 18.45 -15.77 23.06
C ARG A 30 18.95 -15.47 21.65
N TYR A 31 20.22 -15.74 21.40
CA TYR A 31 20.79 -15.74 20.05
C TYR A 31 21.86 -16.83 19.90
N ASN A 32 21.72 -17.69 18.88
CA ASN A 32 22.62 -18.82 18.61
C ASN A 32 22.87 -19.68 19.88
N ASP A 33 21.80 -20.06 20.57
CA ASP A 33 21.79 -20.86 21.80
C ASP A 33 22.53 -20.26 23.00
N LYS A 34 22.71 -18.93 23.00
CA LYS A 34 23.30 -18.18 24.11
C LYS A 34 22.40 -17.03 24.53
N TRP A 35 22.46 -16.68 25.82
CA TRP A 35 21.89 -15.44 26.31
C TRP A 35 22.85 -14.29 25.99
N VAL A 36 22.33 -13.27 25.29
CA VAL A 36 23.07 -12.08 24.88
C VAL A 36 22.39 -10.87 25.50
N ASP A 37 23.17 -9.97 26.08
CA ASP A 37 22.65 -8.73 26.65
C ASP A 37 22.06 -7.84 25.55
N PHE A 38 20.97 -7.12 25.87
CA PHE A 38 20.57 -5.97 25.06
C PHE A 38 21.66 -4.90 25.12
N GLU A 39 21.89 -4.22 24.01
CA GLU A 39 22.57 -2.93 24.05
C GLU A 39 21.56 -1.89 24.55
N GLU A 40 21.87 -1.22 25.66
CA GLU A 40 21.02 -0.19 26.27
C GLU A 40 21.54 1.20 25.85
N ILE A 41 20.71 1.97 25.16
CA ILE A 41 21.00 3.37 24.79
C ILE A 41 20.12 4.28 25.64
N GLU A 42 20.72 5.04 26.55
CA GLU A 42 20.02 6.07 27.30
C GLU A 42 19.79 7.31 26.43
N ASP A 43 18.53 7.62 26.15
CA ASP A 43 18.13 8.79 25.36
C ASP A 43 16.97 9.53 26.05
N PRO A 44 17.23 10.24 27.17
CA PRO A 44 16.19 10.86 27.97
C PRO A 44 15.45 11.94 27.18
N ILE A 45 14.12 11.92 27.26
CA ILE A 45 13.25 12.86 26.54
C ILE A 45 13.30 14.21 27.25
N LYS A 46 13.93 15.19 26.60
CA LYS A 46 14.08 16.54 27.13
C LYS A 46 12.77 17.30 27.06
N MET A 47 12.31 17.80 28.20
CA MET A 47 11.09 18.57 28.31
C MET A 47 11.40 20.04 28.52
N LYS A 48 10.73 20.93 27.78
CA LYS A 48 10.87 22.37 28.00
C LYS A 48 10.36 22.72 29.40
N ASP A 49 11.20 23.42 30.17
CA ASP A 49 10.91 23.92 31.53
C ASP A 49 10.54 22.82 32.55
N LYS A 50 10.92 21.56 32.30
CA LYS A 50 10.67 20.40 33.19
C LYS A 50 11.87 19.45 33.20
N ASP A 51 11.89 18.54 34.17
CA ASP A 51 12.87 17.45 34.20
C ASP A 51 12.71 16.54 32.97
N SER A 52 13.83 15.97 32.53
CA SER A 52 13.83 15.01 31.43
C SER A 52 13.18 13.70 31.86
N ILE A 53 12.44 13.07 30.95
CA ILE A 53 11.82 11.77 31.19
C ILE A 53 12.88 10.71 30.84
N PRO A 54 13.28 9.83 31.78
CA PRO A 54 14.19 8.73 31.47
C PRO A 54 13.59 7.85 30.37
N PHE A 55 14.38 7.55 29.36
CA PHE A 55 14.00 6.69 28.25
C PHE A 55 15.22 5.90 27.80
N THR A 56 15.04 4.60 27.63
CA THR A 56 16.11 3.67 27.26
C THR A 56 15.64 2.88 26.05
N ILE A 57 16.45 2.89 25.00
CA ILE A 57 16.25 2.08 23.81
C ILE A 57 17.02 0.78 24.00
N LEU A 58 16.33 -0.35 23.82
CA LEU A 58 16.96 -1.66 23.81
C LEU A 58 17.25 -2.06 22.37
N MET A 59 18.51 -2.33 22.07
CA MET A 59 18.98 -2.76 20.77
C MET A 59 19.34 -4.25 20.78
N THR A 60 18.97 -4.93 19.70
CA THR A 60 19.33 -6.34 19.43
C THR A 60 20.13 -6.44 18.14
N LYS A 61 20.58 -7.65 17.83
CA LYS A 61 21.15 -7.98 16.52
C LYS A 61 20.20 -7.67 15.34
N PHE A 62 18.89 -7.69 15.59
CA PHE A 62 17.85 -7.45 14.59
C PHE A 62 17.36 -6.00 14.57
N GLY A 63 17.82 -5.13 15.48
CA GLY A 63 17.38 -3.73 15.60
C GLY A 63 16.71 -3.41 16.93
N PRO A 64 16.05 -2.24 17.05
CA PRO A 64 15.42 -1.80 18.29
C PRO A 64 14.24 -2.68 18.69
N VAL A 65 14.08 -2.88 19.99
CA VAL A 65 12.88 -3.48 20.57
C VAL A 65 11.72 -2.48 20.46
N ILE A 66 10.57 -2.94 19.95
CA ILE A 66 9.34 -2.16 19.88
C ILE A 66 8.32 -2.67 20.89
N GLU A 67 7.69 -1.74 21.61
CA GLU A 67 6.68 -2.04 22.63
C GLU A 67 5.36 -1.29 22.39
N TYR A 68 5.37 -0.35 21.44
CA TYR A 68 4.24 0.52 21.12
C TYR A 68 4.11 0.69 19.61
N VAL A 69 2.88 0.89 19.15
CA VAL A 69 2.53 1.25 17.78
C VAL A 69 1.59 2.45 17.78
N GLU A 70 1.66 3.27 16.74
CA GLU A 70 0.66 4.32 16.51
C GLU A 70 -0.41 3.77 15.55
N HIS A 71 -1.67 3.82 15.96
CA HIS A 71 -2.82 3.48 15.14
C HIS A 71 -3.87 4.59 15.30
N ASP A 72 -4.33 5.17 14.19
CA ASP A 72 -5.28 6.31 14.19
C ASP A 72 -4.87 7.49 15.10
N ARG A 73 -3.57 7.78 15.16
CA ARG A 73 -2.96 8.80 16.04
C ARG A 73 -3.04 8.49 17.53
N GLU A 74 -3.43 7.28 17.90
CA GLU A 74 -3.37 6.77 19.25
C GLU A 74 -2.15 5.86 19.41
N ILE A 75 -1.38 6.09 20.47
CA ILE A 75 -0.26 5.22 20.81
C ILE A 75 -0.82 4.07 21.65
N GLN A 76 -0.75 2.86 21.10
CA GLN A 76 -1.21 1.65 21.73
C GLN A 76 -0.02 0.76 22.11
N LYS A 77 -0.10 0.14 23.29
CA LYS A 77 0.89 -0.86 23.69
C LYS A 77 0.67 -2.13 22.87
N ILE A 78 1.75 -2.70 22.36
CA ILE A 78 1.71 -4.01 21.73
C ILE A 78 1.43 -5.05 22.82
N ASN A 79 0.25 -5.66 22.78
CA ASN A 79 -0.12 -6.74 23.70
C ASN A 79 0.26 -8.11 23.10
N TYR A 80 1.57 -8.34 23.00
CA TYR A 80 2.14 -9.59 22.49
C TYR A 80 2.91 -10.29 23.63
N PRO A 81 2.83 -11.64 23.79
CA PRO A 81 3.50 -12.35 24.88
C PRO A 81 5.02 -12.21 24.90
N GLY A 82 5.65 -12.05 23.72
CA GLY A 82 7.09 -11.81 23.57
C GLY A 82 7.47 -10.35 23.38
N LYS A 83 8.78 -10.07 23.33
CA LYS A 83 9.29 -8.78 22.83
C LYS A 83 9.54 -8.87 21.33
N LEU A 84 9.28 -7.80 20.60
CA LEU A 84 9.53 -7.72 19.17
C LEU A 84 10.72 -6.80 18.90
N ALA A 85 11.63 -7.21 18.02
CA ALA A 85 12.63 -6.33 17.43
C ALA A 85 12.22 -5.96 16.01
N LEU A 86 12.42 -4.70 15.62
CA LEU A 86 12.16 -4.22 14.27
C LEU A 86 13.45 -4.14 13.47
N LYS A 87 13.50 -4.85 12.35
CA LYS A 87 14.60 -4.76 11.40
C LYS A 87 14.16 -3.99 10.16
N TRP A 88 14.89 -2.96 9.77
CA TRP A 88 14.56 -2.13 8.61
C TRP A 88 15.77 -1.98 7.69
N ILE A 89 15.63 -2.36 6.41
CA ILE A 89 16.75 -2.35 5.46
C ILE A 89 17.32 -0.96 5.22
N SER A 90 16.49 0.08 5.35
CA SER A 90 16.95 1.47 5.23
C SER A 90 17.83 1.90 6.41
N TYR A 91 17.72 1.23 7.57
CA TYR A 91 18.60 1.47 8.72
C TYR A 91 20.00 0.86 8.51
N GLU A 92 20.11 -0.18 7.68
CA GLU A 92 21.40 -0.68 7.17
C GLU A 92 21.95 0.20 6.02
N GLY A 93 21.16 1.17 5.55
CA GLY A 93 21.56 2.20 4.58
C GLY A 93 22.16 3.42 5.27
N ARG A 94 23.02 4.13 4.54
CA ARG A 94 23.50 5.45 4.98
C ARG A 94 22.75 6.54 4.25
N THR A 95 22.18 7.49 4.98
CA THR A 95 21.46 8.63 4.40
C THR A 95 22.34 9.41 3.43
N GLU A 96 23.64 9.52 3.72
CA GLU A 96 24.62 10.18 2.84
C GLU A 96 24.72 9.55 1.44
N ASP A 97 24.53 8.23 1.33
CA ASP A 97 24.58 7.53 0.04
C ASP A 97 23.38 7.92 -0.83
N SER A 98 22.18 7.99 -0.26
CA SER A 98 20.99 8.46 -0.98
C SER A 98 21.13 9.92 -1.40
N LEU A 99 21.71 10.78 -0.55
CA LEU A 99 22.01 12.17 -0.93
C LEU A 99 22.98 12.23 -2.12
N LYS A 100 24.06 11.44 -2.07
CA LYS A 100 25.01 11.31 -3.18
C LYS A 100 24.32 10.79 -4.44
N GLY A 101 23.41 9.83 -4.32
CA GLY A 101 22.59 9.30 -5.41
C GLY A 101 21.78 10.40 -6.10
N PHE A 102 20.99 11.18 -5.34
CA PHE A 102 20.23 12.30 -5.89
C PHE A 102 21.12 13.38 -6.54
N LEU A 103 22.25 13.72 -5.93
CA LEU A 103 23.21 14.66 -6.53
C LEU A 103 23.78 14.13 -7.84
N LYS A 104 24.09 12.83 -7.93
CA LYS A 104 24.54 12.19 -9.16
C LYS A 104 23.44 12.16 -10.22
N ILE A 105 22.21 11.81 -9.85
CA ILE A 105 21.03 11.80 -10.74
C ILE A 105 20.87 13.19 -11.38
N ASN A 106 20.96 14.25 -10.58
CA ASN A 106 20.83 15.63 -11.06
C ASN A 106 21.96 16.06 -12.01
N ASN A 107 23.11 15.40 -11.97
CA ASN A 107 24.24 15.65 -12.85
C ASN A 107 24.32 14.68 -14.05
N SER A 108 23.47 13.64 -14.09
CA SER A 108 23.48 12.63 -15.15
C SER A 108 23.06 13.24 -16.50
N SER A 109 23.75 12.83 -17.56
CA SER A 109 23.52 13.29 -18.93
C SER A 109 22.94 12.22 -19.86
N ASN A 110 22.95 10.95 -19.44
CA ASN A 110 22.48 9.79 -20.21
C ASN A 110 21.95 8.69 -19.26
N TRP A 111 21.37 7.63 -19.83
CA TRP A 111 20.80 6.50 -19.08
C TRP A 111 21.83 5.77 -18.22
N ALA A 112 23.04 5.54 -18.73
CA ALA A 112 24.07 4.79 -18.00
C ALA A 112 24.47 5.51 -16.71
N GLU A 113 24.74 6.82 -16.81
CA GLU A 113 25.02 7.67 -15.65
C GLU A 113 23.83 7.75 -14.69
N PHE A 114 22.61 7.85 -15.21
CA PHE A 114 21.39 7.89 -14.39
C PHE A 114 21.21 6.58 -13.62
N ARG A 115 21.35 5.43 -14.29
CA ARG A 115 21.25 4.11 -13.67
C ARG A 115 22.35 3.90 -12.63
N GLU A 116 23.60 4.27 -12.93
CA GLU A 116 24.68 4.24 -11.93
C GLU A 116 24.31 5.11 -10.72
N ALA A 117 23.80 6.31 -10.93
CA ALA A 117 23.40 7.20 -9.85
C ALA A 117 22.31 6.60 -8.95
N THR A 118 21.32 5.91 -9.52
CA THR A 118 20.29 5.20 -8.73
C THR A 118 20.83 4.04 -7.89
N SER A 119 22.01 3.51 -8.21
CA SER A 119 22.64 2.44 -7.40
C SER A 119 23.11 2.92 -6.01
N TYR A 120 23.28 4.24 -5.83
CA TYR A 120 23.64 4.83 -4.54
C TYR A 120 22.43 5.02 -3.61
N MET A 121 21.21 4.81 -4.12
CA MET A 121 20.01 4.89 -3.30
C MET A 121 20.03 3.77 -2.26
N ALA A 122 20.14 4.15 -1.00
CA ALA A 122 20.37 3.20 0.10
C ALA A 122 19.15 3.00 0.99
N MET A 123 18.12 3.83 0.84
CA MET A 123 16.92 3.86 1.67
C MET A 123 15.66 3.83 0.79
N ASN A 124 14.58 3.27 1.34
CA ASN A 124 13.21 3.31 0.82
C ASN A 124 13.11 3.12 -0.70
N PRO A 125 12.99 1.88 -1.19
CA PRO A 125 12.97 1.59 -2.61
C PRO A 125 12.04 2.49 -3.44
N GLN A 126 12.57 3.09 -4.49
CA GLN A 126 11.84 4.00 -5.40
C GLN A 126 11.88 3.50 -6.84
N ASN A 127 10.77 3.68 -7.54
CA ASN A 127 10.64 3.59 -8.98
C ASN A 127 11.19 4.88 -9.59
N PHE A 128 12.40 4.87 -10.14
CA PHE A 128 12.95 6.00 -10.86
C PHE A 128 12.60 5.92 -12.34
N ILE A 129 11.95 6.96 -12.86
CA ILE A 129 11.62 7.13 -14.27
C ILE A 129 12.59 8.12 -14.90
N TYR A 130 13.03 7.82 -16.13
CA TYR A 130 13.98 8.57 -16.93
C TYR A 130 13.39 8.95 -18.28
N GLY A 131 13.69 10.16 -18.74
CA GLY A 131 13.52 10.58 -20.13
C GLY A 131 14.65 11.52 -20.56
N ASP A 132 15.04 11.54 -21.83
CA ASP A 132 16.06 12.47 -22.34
C ASP A 132 15.65 13.21 -23.63
N VAL A 133 16.49 14.18 -24.02
CA VAL A 133 16.27 15.01 -25.22
C VAL A 133 16.47 14.24 -26.53
N GLU A 134 17.01 13.02 -26.49
CA GLU A 134 17.15 12.13 -27.65
C GLU A 134 15.92 11.23 -27.83
N GLY A 135 14.97 11.30 -26.89
CA GLY A 135 13.73 10.52 -26.92
C GLY A 135 13.83 9.17 -26.22
N ASN A 136 14.92 8.90 -25.49
CA ASN A 136 15.03 7.67 -24.72
C ASN A 136 14.25 7.75 -23.42
N ILE A 137 13.74 6.61 -22.96
CA ILE A 137 12.99 6.47 -21.70
C ILE A 137 13.45 5.24 -20.92
N GLY A 138 13.33 5.29 -19.59
CA GLY A 138 13.70 4.16 -18.76
C GLY A 138 13.03 4.15 -17.40
N HIS A 139 13.05 2.99 -16.74
CA HIS A 139 12.55 2.79 -15.39
C HIS A 139 13.51 1.87 -14.64
N GLN A 140 13.99 2.32 -13.49
CA GLN A 140 14.93 1.61 -12.63
C GLN A 140 14.43 1.61 -11.19
N HIS A 141 14.48 0.47 -10.51
CA HIS A 141 14.34 0.44 -9.05
C HIS A 141 15.66 0.89 -8.41
N GLY A 142 15.61 1.93 -7.59
CA GLY A 142 16.70 2.31 -6.68
C GLY A 142 16.31 1.99 -5.24
N GLY A 143 17.28 1.87 -4.34
CA GLY A 143 17.06 1.47 -2.94
C GLY A 143 17.45 0.02 -2.69
N LYS A 144 17.31 -0.40 -1.42
CA LYS A 144 17.65 -1.74 -0.96
C LYS A 144 16.39 -2.54 -0.62
N ILE A 145 16.36 -3.80 -1.04
CA ILE A 145 15.32 -4.78 -0.69
C ILE A 145 16.01 -5.95 0.01
N PRO A 146 15.55 -6.42 1.19
CA PRO A 146 16.20 -7.51 1.91
C PRO A 146 16.05 -8.84 1.16
N ILE A 147 17.11 -9.65 1.16
CA ILE A 147 17.02 -11.07 0.82
C ILE A 147 16.91 -11.86 2.13
N ARG A 148 15.77 -12.52 2.34
CA ARG A 148 15.48 -13.29 3.55
C ARG A 148 16.03 -14.71 3.47
N ASN A 149 16.53 -15.26 4.58
CA ASN A 149 16.85 -16.68 4.69
C ASN A 149 15.61 -17.53 4.95
N TYR A 150 14.60 -16.95 5.60
CA TYR A 150 13.40 -17.62 6.05
C TYR A 150 12.17 -16.76 5.76
N GLY A 151 11.09 -17.42 5.35
CA GLY A 151 9.83 -16.76 5.06
C GLY A 151 9.93 -15.71 3.96
N ASP A 152 8.92 -14.86 3.93
CA ASP A 152 8.70 -13.85 2.90
C ASP A 152 8.43 -12.45 3.49
N GLY A 153 8.50 -12.30 4.82
CA GLY A 153 8.28 -11.04 5.54
C GLY A 153 6.84 -10.81 6.00
N ALA A 154 5.86 -11.63 5.57
CA ALA A 154 4.45 -11.41 5.91
C ALA A 154 4.11 -11.70 7.38
N THR A 155 4.95 -12.41 8.11
CA THR A 155 4.70 -12.81 9.50
C THR A 155 5.89 -12.50 10.39
N ILE A 156 5.62 -12.39 11.70
CA ILE A 156 6.65 -12.28 12.73
C ILE A 156 7.62 -13.46 12.59
N THR A 157 8.91 -13.14 12.51
CA THR A 157 10.00 -14.09 12.28
C THR A 157 10.69 -14.44 13.60
N PRO A 158 11.10 -15.69 13.86
CA PRO A 158 11.84 -16.00 15.08
C PRO A 158 13.20 -15.28 15.15
N GLY A 159 13.44 -14.52 16.20
CA GLY A 159 14.68 -13.78 16.45
C GLY A 159 15.72 -14.56 17.25
N THR A 160 15.98 -15.82 16.89
CA THR A 160 16.78 -16.74 17.73
C THR A 160 18.16 -17.11 17.17
N ASN A 161 18.39 -17.00 15.87
CA ASN A 161 19.67 -17.34 15.23
C ASN A 161 19.75 -16.84 13.78
N GLU A 162 20.91 -17.04 13.15
CA GLU A 162 21.23 -16.60 11.79
C GLU A 162 20.34 -17.20 10.70
N LYS A 163 19.72 -18.38 10.92
CA LYS A 163 18.79 -19.00 9.96
C LYS A 163 17.63 -18.07 9.61
N TYR A 164 17.22 -17.23 10.54
CA TYR A 164 16.09 -16.33 10.40
C TYR A 164 16.50 -14.92 9.96
N ASP A 165 17.79 -14.60 9.98
CA ASP A 165 18.29 -13.28 9.61
C ASP A 165 18.26 -13.06 8.07
N TRP A 166 18.47 -11.83 7.65
CA TRP A 166 18.66 -11.48 6.24
C TRP A 166 20.03 -11.93 5.74
N LYS A 167 20.11 -12.34 4.47
CA LYS A 167 21.38 -12.50 3.74
C LYS A 167 22.05 -11.16 3.40
N GLY A 168 21.31 -10.06 3.55
CA GLY A 168 21.68 -8.72 3.13
C GLY A 168 20.78 -8.19 2.00
N PRO A 169 21.12 -7.04 1.41
CA PRO A 169 20.32 -6.44 0.35
C PRO A 169 20.46 -7.20 -0.98
N ALA A 170 19.41 -7.13 -1.80
CA ALA A 170 19.45 -7.61 -3.17
C ALA A 170 20.53 -6.88 -3.99
N PRO A 171 21.32 -7.59 -4.81
CA PRO A 171 22.26 -6.95 -5.73
C PRO A 171 21.56 -5.95 -6.66
N PHE A 172 22.16 -4.78 -6.90
CA PHE A 172 21.55 -3.72 -7.70
C PHE A 172 21.25 -4.18 -9.15
N GLU A 173 22.11 -5.00 -9.73
CA GLU A 173 21.96 -5.59 -11.06
C GLU A 173 20.76 -6.52 -11.14
N LYS A 174 20.27 -6.98 -9.99
CA LYS A 174 19.06 -7.79 -9.88
C LYS A 174 17.79 -6.97 -9.67
N MET A 175 17.90 -5.65 -9.47
CA MET A 175 16.73 -4.80 -9.34
C MET A 175 16.06 -4.57 -10.70
N PHE A 176 14.75 -4.34 -10.72
CA PHE A 176 14.00 -4.09 -11.95
C PHE A 176 14.61 -2.91 -12.73
N SER A 177 14.78 -3.11 -14.04
CA SER A 177 15.36 -2.13 -14.95
C SER A 177 14.82 -2.37 -16.35
N ILE A 178 14.39 -1.30 -17.02
CA ILE A 178 13.98 -1.33 -18.41
C ILE A 178 14.36 -0.02 -19.09
N TYR A 179 14.83 -0.11 -20.34
CA TYR A 179 15.27 1.03 -21.15
C TYR A 179 14.75 0.86 -22.57
N ASN A 180 14.10 1.90 -23.10
CA ASN A 180 13.46 1.92 -24.41
C ASN A 180 12.59 0.66 -24.70
N PRO A 181 11.56 0.38 -23.89
CA PRO A 181 10.69 -0.76 -24.13
C PRO A 181 9.90 -0.62 -25.43
N ASN A 182 9.61 -1.74 -26.08
CA ASN A 182 8.79 -1.80 -27.30
C ASN A 182 7.37 -1.24 -27.11
N SER A 183 6.88 -1.11 -25.88
CA SER A 183 5.60 -0.46 -25.57
C SER A 183 5.59 1.03 -25.91
N GLY A 184 6.75 1.68 -26.03
CA GLY A 184 6.87 3.12 -26.30
C GLY A 184 6.60 4.02 -25.09
N PHE A 185 6.39 3.44 -23.90
CA PHE A 185 6.21 4.20 -22.64
C PHE A 185 6.71 3.41 -21.43
N VAL A 186 7.08 4.15 -20.39
CA VAL A 186 7.33 3.68 -19.02
C VAL A 186 6.42 4.45 -18.07
N TYR A 187 5.96 3.82 -16.99
CA TYR A 187 5.02 4.43 -16.08
C TYR A 187 5.08 3.75 -14.72
N THR A 188 4.68 4.48 -13.68
CA THR A 188 4.52 3.93 -12.34
C THR A 188 3.33 4.58 -11.65
N ALA A 189 2.66 3.79 -10.80
CA ALA A 189 1.55 4.21 -9.96
C ALA A 189 1.64 3.51 -8.59
N ASN A 190 2.87 3.36 -8.07
CA ASN A 190 3.20 2.54 -6.89
C ASN A 190 2.84 1.04 -7.03
N HIS A 191 2.73 0.56 -8.27
CA HIS A 191 2.50 -0.84 -8.57
C HIS A 191 3.85 -1.55 -8.76
N ASN A 192 3.89 -2.82 -8.40
CA ASN A 192 4.98 -3.73 -8.71
C ASN A 192 4.43 -5.14 -8.84
N GLU A 193 5.11 -5.96 -9.63
CA GLU A 193 4.99 -7.40 -9.50
C GLU A 193 5.55 -7.82 -8.12
N ASP A 194 5.03 -8.90 -7.56
CA ASP A 194 5.48 -9.39 -6.25
C ASP A 194 6.98 -9.69 -6.26
N LYS A 195 7.51 -10.10 -7.42
CA LYS A 195 8.93 -10.41 -7.62
C LYS A 195 9.52 -9.62 -8.79
N ALA A 196 10.76 -9.18 -8.63
CA ALA A 196 11.58 -8.74 -9.75
C ALA A 196 11.78 -9.92 -10.73
N PRO A 197 12.11 -9.66 -12.01
CA PRO A 197 12.24 -10.71 -13.04
C PRO A 197 13.18 -11.87 -12.70
N ASN A 198 14.09 -11.70 -11.74
CA ASN A 198 15.04 -12.72 -11.27
C ASN A 198 14.69 -13.31 -9.90
N GLY A 199 13.46 -13.10 -9.43
CA GLY A 199 12.92 -13.74 -8.24
C GLY A 199 13.13 -13.02 -6.91
N VAL A 200 13.77 -11.85 -6.89
CA VAL A 200 13.82 -11.01 -5.67
C VAL A 200 12.39 -10.62 -5.30
N LEU A 201 11.94 -11.01 -4.10
CA LEU A 201 10.64 -10.60 -3.57
C LEU A 201 10.68 -9.10 -3.30
N ILE A 202 9.82 -8.35 -3.97
CA ILE A 202 9.67 -6.90 -3.85
C ILE A 202 8.70 -6.60 -2.73
N SER A 203 7.47 -7.13 -2.83
CA SER A 203 6.43 -6.98 -1.83
C SER A 203 5.41 -8.09 -1.99
N GLN A 204 4.69 -8.39 -0.93
CA GLN A 204 3.46 -9.21 -0.97
C GLN A 204 2.20 -8.35 -0.98
N GLU A 205 2.35 -7.06 -0.68
CA GLU A 205 1.29 -6.07 -0.71
C GLU A 205 1.65 -4.99 -1.72
N SER A 206 0.84 -4.86 -2.77
CA SER A 206 0.96 -3.78 -3.74
C SER A 206 -0.25 -2.86 -3.66
N SER A 207 -0.07 -1.60 -4.06
CA SER A 207 -1.23 -0.71 -4.17
C SER A 207 -2.23 -1.29 -5.16
N GLY A 208 -3.53 -1.15 -4.88
CA GLY A 208 -4.59 -1.72 -5.70
C GLY A 208 -4.42 -1.48 -7.21
N VAL A 209 -4.74 -2.50 -8.01
CA VAL A 209 -4.43 -2.58 -9.45
C VAL A 209 -5.06 -1.49 -10.31
N TYR A 210 -6.12 -0.83 -9.84
CA TYR A 210 -6.95 0.05 -10.66
C TYR A 210 -6.23 1.32 -11.11
N ARG A 211 -5.38 1.94 -10.27
CA ARG A 211 -4.61 3.13 -10.68
C ARG A 211 -3.64 2.81 -11.81
N GLN A 212 -2.94 1.68 -11.69
CA GLN A 212 -2.04 1.18 -12.73
C GLN A 212 -2.81 0.88 -14.02
N LYS A 213 -3.91 0.12 -13.94
CA LYS A 213 -4.75 -0.21 -15.10
C LYS A 213 -5.24 1.05 -15.80
N ARG A 214 -5.73 2.04 -15.03
CA ARG A 214 -6.23 3.30 -15.59
C ARG A 214 -5.13 4.09 -16.30
N LEU A 215 -3.98 4.29 -15.66
CA LEU A 215 -2.86 5.01 -16.27
C LEU A 215 -2.34 4.30 -17.53
N LYS A 216 -2.22 2.97 -17.50
CA LYS A 216 -1.83 2.17 -18.67
C LYS A 216 -2.81 2.37 -19.83
N ASN A 217 -4.11 2.27 -19.56
CA ASN A 217 -5.15 2.45 -20.58
C ASN A 217 -5.13 3.88 -21.17
N LEU A 218 -4.89 4.91 -20.36
CA LEU A 218 -4.74 6.29 -20.83
C LEU A 218 -3.53 6.45 -21.75
N LEU A 219 -2.38 5.90 -21.38
CA LEU A 219 -1.16 5.93 -22.20
C LEU A 219 -1.30 5.13 -23.51
N GLN A 220 -2.14 4.09 -23.52
CA GLN A 220 -2.43 3.29 -24.71
C GLN A 220 -3.58 3.84 -25.55
N SER A 221 -4.32 4.85 -25.06
CA SER A 221 -5.51 5.38 -25.74
C SER A 221 -5.20 6.16 -27.02
N LYS A 222 -3.94 6.57 -27.21
CA LYS A 222 -3.47 7.34 -28.36
C LYS A 222 -2.08 6.88 -28.76
N GLU A 223 -1.76 6.95 -30.05
CA GLU A 223 -0.42 6.67 -30.55
C GLU A 223 0.61 7.70 -30.04
N LYS A 224 0.19 8.96 -29.89
CA LYS A 224 1.01 10.06 -29.36
C LYS A 224 0.25 10.80 -28.27
N ILE A 225 0.94 11.07 -27.17
CA ILE A 225 0.42 11.75 -25.99
C ILE A 225 0.98 13.17 -25.97
N SER A 226 0.10 14.17 -25.94
CA SER A 226 0.47 15.58 -25.85
C SER A 226 0.69 16.01 -24.40
N PHE A 227 1.26 17.21 -24.21
CA PHE A 227 1.35 17.82 -22.88
C PHE A 227 -0.03 18.08 -22.24
N GLN A 228 -1.04 18.41 -23.05
CA GLN A 228 -2.40 18.59 -22.54
C GLN A 228 -2.98 17.25 -22.07
N ASP A 229 -2.72 16.16 -22.77
CA ASP A 229 -3.16 14.83 -22.35
C ASP A 229 -2.57 14.46 -20.97
N PHE A 230 -1.30 14.75 -20.71
CA PHE A 230 -0.72 14.54 -19.38
C PHE A 230 -1.40 15.37 -18.29
N LYS A 231 -1.82 16.61 -18.58
CA LYS A 231 -2.61 17.41 -17.63
C LYS A 231 -3.97 16.77 -17.36
N ASP A 232 -4.63 16.30 -18.41
CA ASP A 232 -5.94 15.67 -18.30
C ASP A 232 -5.83 14.36 -17.50
N PHE A 233 -4.78 13.57 -17.72
CA PHE A 233 -4.52 12.34 -16.97
C PHE A 233 -4.30 12.60 -15.48
N GLN A 234 -3.60 13.68 -15.12
CA GLN A 234 -3.40 14.06 -13.71
C GLN A 234 -4.69 14.55 -13.03
N ASN A 235 -5.67 15.00 -13.80
CA ASN A 235 -6.98 15.46 -13.30
C ASN A 235 -8.10 14.43 -13.55
N ASP A 236 -7.74 13.19 -13.91
CA ASP A 236 -8.70 12.15 -14.23
C ASP A 236 -9.40 11.65 -12.96
N LEU A 237 -10.73 11.76 -12.93
CA LEU A 237 -11.58 11.36 -11.80
C LEU A 237 -12.33 10.04 -12.06
N TYR A 238 -11.99 9.33 -13.12
CA TYR A 238 -12.63 8.06 -13.47
C TYR A 238 -12.20 6.93 -12.53
N SER A 239 -13.16 6.19 -11.99
CA SER A 239 -12.87 4.99 -11.20
C SER A 239 -13.08 3.71 -12.01
N ALA A 240 -11.96 3.11 -12.42
CA ALA A 240 -11.97 1.80 -13.07
C ALA A 240 -12.51 0.68 -12.15
N GLU A 241 -12.30 0.80 -10.84
CA GLU A 241 -12.89 -0.09 -9.84
C GLU A 241 -14.42 -0.04 -9.89
N THR A 242 -14.98 1.17 -9.88
CA THR A 242 -16.42 1.39 -9.93
C THR A 242 -17.02 0.82 -11.21
N ALA A 243 -16.39 1.09 -12.35
CA ALA A 243 -16.85 0.59 -13.64
C ALA A 243 -16.87 -0.95 -13.73
N GLU A 244 -16.00 -1.62 -12.96
CA GLU A 244 -15.95 -3.08 -12.88
C GLU A 244 -16.98 -3.64 -11.88
N LEU A 245 -17.11 -3.03 -10.69
CA LEU A 245 -17.88 -3.58 -9.58
C LEU A 245 -19.36 -3.18 -9.59
N LEU A 246 -19.68 -1.91 -9.90
CA LEU A 246 -21.06 -1.41 -9.81
C LEU A 246 -22.04 -2.20 -10.70
N PRO A 247 -21.71 -2.57 -11.97
CA PRO A 247 -22.62 -3.37 -12.79
C PRO A 247 -22.96 -4.74 -12.18
N ILE A 248 -22.01 -5.37 -11.48
CA ILE A 248 -22.23 -6.64 -10.77
C ILE A 248 -23.24 -6.42 -9.64
N MET A 249 -23.02 -5.41 -8.82
CA MET A 249 -23.90 -5.10 -7.68
C MET A 249 -25.32 -4.75 -8.14
N ILE A 250 -25.45 -3.89 -9.16
CA ILE A 250 -26.75 -3.52 -9.74
C ILE A 250 -27.44 -4.74 -10.35
N GLY A 251 -26.71 -5.65 -10.99
CA GLY A 251 -27.28 -6.88 -11.57
C GLY A 251 -28.03 -7.74 -10.55
N TYR A 252 -27.47 -7.88 -9.35
CA TYR A 252 -28.16 -8.57 -8.24
C TYR A 252 -29.41 -7.81 -7.78
N VAL A 253 -29.35 -6.48 -7.69
CA VAL A 253 -30.51 -5.69 -7.24
C VAL A 253 -31.63 -5.67 -8.27
N LYS A 254 -31.32 -5.61 -9.58
CA LYS A 254 -32.30 -5.58 -10.67
C LYS A 254 -33.13 -6.86 -10.80
N THR A 255 -32.58 -8.00 -10.38
CA THR A 255 -33.26 -9.30 -10.44
C THR A 255 -34.26 -9.51 -9.29
N ASN A 256 -34.32 -8.56 -8.34
CA ASN A 256 -35.28 -8.61 -7.24
C ASN A 256 -36.68 -8.15 -7.69
N THR A 257 -37.69 -8.99 -7.44
CA THR A 257 -39.10 -8.72 -7.75
C THR A 257 -39.83 -7.94 -6.66
N SER A 258 -39.22 -7.66 -5.50
CA SER A 258 -39.90 -7.02 -4.37
C SER A 258 -40.15 -5.51 -4.54
N HIS A 259 -39.62 -4.87 -5.59
CA HIS A 259 -39.75 -3.43 -5.88
C HIS A 259 -39.34 -2.47 -4.74
N ASP A 260 -38.59 -2.95 -3.74
CA ASP A 260 -38.30 -2.15 -2.54
C ASP A 260 -37.25 -1.04 -2.74
N ILE A 261 -36.58 -1.00 -3.88
CA ILE A 261 -35.65 0.08 -4.26
C ILE A 261 -36.31 0.93 -5.32
N LYS A 262 -36.30 2.26 -5.13
CA LYS A 262 -36.88 3.19 -6.08
C LYS A 262 -36.22 3.05 -7.46
N PRO A 263 -37.00 2.87 -8.55
CA PRO A 263 -36.44 2.71 -9.89
C PRO A 263 -35.55 3.87 -10.34
N GLU A 264 -35.80 5.10 -9.87
CA GLU A 264 -34.95 6.24 -10.21
C GLU A 264 -33.51 6.09 -9.70
N ILE A 265 -33.30 5.45 -8.54
CA ILE A 265 -31.95 5.26 -7.96
C ILE A 265 -31.17 4.22 -8.77
N ILE A 266 -31.84 3.13 -9.16
CA ILE A 266 -31.24 2.11 -10.03
C ILE A 266 -30.89 2.72 -11.39
N SER A 267 -31.81 3.47 -11.99
CA SER A 267 -31.60 4.16 -13.27
C SER A 267 -30.45 5.18 -13.20
N LEU A 268 -30.32 5.88 -12.06
CA LEU A 268 -29.24 6.83 -11.82
C LEU A 268 -27.87 6.13 -11.79
N LEU A 269 -27.73 5.08 -10.97
CA LEU A 269 -26.48 4.31 -10.87
C LEU A 269 -26.11 3.60 -12.19
N ASP A 270 -27.11 3.10 -12.92
CA ASP A 270 -26.92 2.37 -14.18
C ASP A 270 -26.44 3.25 -15.34
N LYS A 271 -26.74 4.56 -15.28
CA LYS A 271 -26.34 5.56 -16.29
C LYS A 271 -25.09 6.34 -15.90
N TRP A 272 -24.53 6.09 -14.73
CA TRP A 272 -23.37 6.82 -14.25
C TRP A 272 -22.15 6.57 -15.15
N ASP A 273 -21.40 7.62 -15.42
CA ASP A 273 -20.16 7.60 -16.21
C ASP A 273 -18.92 7.18 -15.40
N PHE A 274 -19.10 6.89 -14.10
CA PHE A 274 -18.07 6.47 -13.14
C PHE A 274 -17.03 7.55 -12.80
N PHE A 275 -17.30 8.82 -13.10
CA PHE A 275 -16.45 9.93 -12.67
C PHE A 275 -16.86 10.42 -11.28
N LEU A 276 -15.92 10.39 -10.33
CA LEU A 276 -16.11 10.88 -8.96
C LEU A 276 -15.94 12.40 -8.88
N THR A 277 -16.80 13.11 -9.61
CA THR A 277 -16.83 14.57 -9.53
C THR A 277 -17.53 15.03 -8.25
N LYS A 278 -17.26 16.27 -7.81
CA LYS A 278 -17.94 16.91 -6.68
C LYS A 278 -19.48 16.96 -6.79
N ASN A 279 -20.02 16.71 -7.99
CA ASN A 279 -21.44 16.78 -8.27
C ASN A 279 -22.06 15.41 -8.51
N SER A 280 -21.30 14.31 -8.40
CA SER A 280 -21.81 12.96 -8.63
C SER A 280 -22.51 12.44 -7.38
N VAL A 281 -23.85 12.41 -7.44
CA VAL A 281 -24.68 11.75 -6.43
C VAL A 281 -24.44 10.24 -6.43
N GLU A 282 -24.18 9.69 -7.62
CA GLU A 282 -23.92 8.27 -7.86
C GLU A 282 -22.68 7.81 -7.12
N ALA A 283 -21.62 8.64 -7.11
CA ALA A 283 -20.41 8.39 -6.33
C ALA A 283 -20.72 8.27 -4.83
N SER A 284 -21.53 9.17 -4.28
CA SER A 284 -21.93 9.15 -2.87
C SER A 284 -22.71 7.88 -2.53
N ILE A 285 -23.69 7.51 -3.36
CA ILE A 285 -24.47 6.28 -3.17
C ILE A 285 -23.55 5.06 -3.27
N TYR A 286 -22.73 4.95 -4.31
CA TYR A 286 -21.88 3.79 -4.55
C TYR A 286 -20.84 3.60 -3.44
N LYS A 287 -20.12 4.66 -3.03
CA LYS A 287 -19.05 4.53 -2.03
C LYS A 287 -19.61 4.18 -0.65
N LEU A 288 -20.72 4.79 -0.24
CA LEU A 288 -21.40 4.41 1.00
C LEU A 288 -21.99 3.00 0.94
N TRP A 289 -22.53 2.60 -0.21
CA TRP A 289 -23.04 1.24 -0.41
C TRP A 289 -21.93 0.22 -0.24
N CYS A 290 -20.78 0.41 -0.90
CA CYS A 290 -19.61 -0.46 -0.74
C CYS A 290 -19.16 -0.54 0.73
N GLN A 291 -19.01 0.61 1.40
CA GLN A 291 -18.60 0.65 2.81
C GLN A 291 -19.55 -0.15 3.71
N LYS A 292 -20.87 0.04 3.56
CA LYS A 292 -21.87 -0.71 4.33
C LYS A 292 -21.84 -2.20 4.01
N THR A 293 -21.69 -2.57 2.74
CA THR A 293 -21.60 -3.98 2.34
C THR A 293 -20.35 -4.64 2.94
N ILE A 294 -19.18 -4.01 2.87
CA ILE A 294 -17.96 -4.52 3.51
C ILE A 294 -18.19 -4.70 5.02
N PHE A 295 -18.78 -3.70 5.66
CA PHE A 295 -19.03 -3.73 7.09
C PHE A 295 -19.94 -4.87 7.52
N GLU A 296 -21.03 -5.10 6.78
CA GLU A 296 -21.97 -6.20 7.04
C GLU A 296 -21.35 -7.59 6.79
N ILE A 297 -20.44 -7.72 5.80
CA ILE A 297 -19.73 -8.98 5.55
C ILE A 297 -18.73 -9.27 6.67
N LEU A 298 -17.93 -8.29 7.07
CA LEU A 298 -16.77 -8.51 7.92
C LEU A 298 -17.06 -8.45 9.42
N THR A 299 -18.04 -7.66 9.85
CA THR A 299 -18.36 -7.51 11.29
C THR A 299 -18.60 -8.86 11.97
N PRO A 300 -19.37 -9.81 11.40
CA PRO A 300 -19.55 -11.12 12.01
C PRO A 300 -18.30 -12.01 12.02
N ILE A 301 -17.31 -11.72 11.17
CA ILE A 301 -16.10 -12.54 10.96
C ILE A 301 -14.97 -12.08 11.89
N ILE A 302 -14.67 -10.79 11.88
CA ILE A 302 -13.51 -10.21 12.58
C ILE A 302 -13.90 -9.28 13.73
N GLY A 303 -15.19 -9.00 13.91
CA GLY A 303 -15.67 -8.06 14.90
C GLY A 303 -15.58 -6.61 14.43
N LYS A 304 -16.55 -5.80 14.87
CA LYS A 304 -16.72 -4.41 14.43
C LYS A 304 -15.47 -3.55 14.61
N GLU A 305 -14.73 -3.74 15.70
CA GLU A 305 -13.56 -2.93 16.05
C GLU A 305 -12.37 -3.15 15.10
N LEU A 306 -12.35 -4.26 14.33
CA LEU A 306 -11.29 -4.58 13.38
C LEU A 306 -11.67 -4.27 11.92
N VAL A 307 -12.91 -3.86 11.67
CA VAL A 307 -13.36 -3.58 10.30
C VAL A 307 -12.96 -2.17 9.90
N ASP A 308 -11.97 -2.07 9.01
CA ASP A 308 -11.72 -0.87 8.23
C ASP A 308 -12.03 -1.14 6.75
N PRO A 309 -13.11 -0.57 6.18
CA PRO A 309 -13.52 -0.85 4.82
C PRO A 309 -12.53 -0.32 3.75
N THR A 310 -11.54 0.48 4.12
CA THR A 310 -10.53 0.99 3.18
C THR A 310 -9.54 -0.07 2.71
N TYR A 311 -9.34 -1.15 3.48
CA TYR A 311 -8.35 -2.18 3.20
C TYR A 311 -8.88 -3.44 2.50
N PHE A 312 -10.19 -3.54 2.27
CA PHE A 312 -10.79 -4.76 1.70
C PHE A 312 -11.28 -4.58 0.27
N ASP A 313 -10.89 -5.51 -0.60
CA ASP A 313 -11.46 -5.64 -1.93
C ASP A 313 -12.84 -6.30 -1.84
N LEU A 314 -13.90 -5.50 -2.01
CA LEU A 314 -15.28 -5.98 -1.95
C LEU A 314 -15.58 -7.06 -3.02
N LYS A 315 -14.95 -7.00 -4.18
CA LYS A 315 -15.12 -8.02 -5.22
C LYS A 315 -14.57 -9.36 -4.73
N LEU A 316 -13.43 -9.35 -4.04
CA LEU A 316 -12.90 -10.56 -3.42
C LEU A 316 -13.85 -11.08 -2.32
N LEU A 317 -14.41 -10.20 -1.49
CA LEU A 317 -15.37 -10.62 -0.45
C LEU A 317 -16.64 -11.27 -1.01
N PHE A 318 -17.06 -10.95 -2.23
CA PHE A 318 -18.19 -11.63 -2.87
C PHE A 318 -17.94 -13.12 -3.14
N THR A 319 -16.68 -13.56 -3.22
CA THR A 319 -16.35 -15.00 -3.37
C THR A 319 -16.84 -15.84 -2.20
N LEU A 320 -17.03 -15.24 -1.01
CA LEU A 320 -17.65 -15.91 0.15
C LEU A 320 -19.11 -16.33 -0.11
N TYR A 321 -19.71 -15.83 -1.20
CA TYR A 321 -21.09 -16.04 -1.60
C TYR A 321 -21.24 -16.69 -2.98
N ASP A 322 -20.19 -17.25 -3.58
CA ASP A 322 -20.24 -17.83 -4.94
C ASP A 322 -21.35 -18.90 -5.08
N GLU A 323 -21.58 -19.69 -4.03
CA GLU A 323 -22.65 -20.70 -3.95
C GLU A 323 -23.94 -20.19 -3.28
N LYS A 324 -23.96 -18.93 -2.83
CA LYS A 324 -25.01 -18.31 -2.00
C LYS A 324 -25.53 -17.01 -2.62
N LYS A 325 -25.78 -17.03 -3.93
CA LYS A 325 -26.19 -15.84 -4.70
C LYS A 325 -27.40 -15.12 -4.13
N ASP A 326 -28.39 -15.85 -3.63
CA ASP A 326 -29.58 -15.24 -3.00
C ASP A 326 -29.23 -14.48 -1.71
N GLN A 327 -28.25 -14.97 -0.94
CA GLN A 327 -27.78 -14.27 0.26
C GLN A 327 -27.01 -13.00 -0.11
N LEU A 328 -26.16 -13.06 -1.15
CA LEU A 328 -25.47 -11.87 -1.66
C LEU A 328 -26.47 -10.84 -2.18
N GLN A 329 -27.48 -11.27 -2.93
CA GLN A 329 -28.55 -10.41 -3.40
C GLN A 329 -29.27 -9.72 -2.23
N ALA A 330 -29.72 -10.49 -1.23
CA ALA A 330 -30.40 -9.96 -0.05
C ALA A 330 -29.54 -8.95 0.72
N LEU A 331 -28.25 -9.25 0.90
CA LEU A 331 -27.27 -8.36 1.53
C LEU A 331 -27.11 -7.04 0.76
N LEU A 332 -26.95 -7.12 -0.57
CA LEU A 332 -26.80 -5.96 -1.44
C LEU A 332 -28.05 -5.07 -1.41
N ILE A 333 -29.24 -5.66 -1.42
CA ILE A 333 -30.50 -4.91 -1.27
C ILE A 333 -30.59 -4.24 0.11
N LYS A 334 -30.30 -4.99 1.19
CA LYS A 334 -30.31 -4.47 2.57
C LYS A 334 -29.39 -3.25 2.70
N THR A 335 -28.14 -3.40 2.29
CA THR A 335 -27.11 -2.35 2.41
C THR A 335 -27.36 -1.15 1.50
N LEU A 336 -28.00 -1.36 0.34
CA LEU A 336 -28.46 -0.25 -0.50
C LEU A 336 -29.60 0.54 0.16
N LYS A 337 -30.59 -0.15 0.77
CA LYS A 337 -31.66 0.53 1.54
C LYS A 337 -31.10 1.37 2.68
N GLU A 338 -30.15 0.81 3.43
CA GLU A 338 -29.48 1.53 4.51
C GLU A 338 -28.68 2.74 4.01
N THR A 339 -28.05 2.62 2.83
CA THR A 339 -27.35 3.74 2.18
C THR A 339 -28.32 4.86 1.82
N ILE A 340 -29.44 4.52 1.18
CA ILE A 340 -30.49 5.46 0.77
C ILE A 340 -31.08 6.15 2.00
N ASN A 341 -31.39 5.38 3.05
CA ASN A 341 -31.91 5.93 4.29
C ASN A 341 -30.90 6.88 4.95
N HIS A 342 -29.63 6.49 5.02
CA HIS A 342 -28.58 7.34 5.56
C HIS A 342 -28.47 8.67 4.81
N LEU A 343 -28.41 8.63 3.48
CA LEU A 343 -28.34 9.84 2.64
C LEU A 343 -29.59 10.70 2.79
N THR A 344 -30.77 10.07 2.85
CA THR A 344 -32.05 10.76 3.05
C THR A 344 -32.10 11.50 4.39
N THR A 345 -31.71 10.84 5.47
CA THR A 345 -31.71 11.43 6.82
C THR A 345 -30.62 12.49 6.98
N ARG A 346 -29.44 12.27 6.39
CA ARG A 346 -28.30 13.17 6.56
C ARG A 346 -28.41 14.45 5.75
N PHE A 347 -28.97 14.37 4.54
CA PHE A 347 -28.99 15.48 3.59
C PHE A 347 -30.41 15.96 3.30
N SER A 348 -31.21 15.15 2.57
CA SER A 348 -32.57 15.50 2.15
C SER A 348 -33.27 14.29 1.52
N SER A 349 -34.59 14.29 1.42
CA SER A 349 -35.35 13.34 0.60
C SER A 349 -35.14 13.54 -0.91
N GLU A 350 -34.65 14.70 -1.33
CA GLU A 350 -34.28 14.98 -2.72
C GLU A 350 -32.91 14.39 -3.06
N ILE A 351 -32.90 13.41 -3.96
CA ILE A 351 -31.70 12.66 -4.40
C ILE A 351 -30.60 13.60 -4.92
N THR A 352 -30.96 14.70 -5.57
CA THR A 352 -30.02 15.68 -6.15
C THR A 352 -29.16 16.40 -5.11
N ASN A 353 -29.53 16.34 -3.83
CA ASN A 353 -28.81 16.95 -2.71
C ASN A 353 -27.84 15.99 -2.01
N TRP A 354 -27.69 14.75 -2.48
CA TRP A 354 -26.76 13.76 -1.92
C TRP A 354 -25.34 13.87 -2.51
N LYS A 355 -24.85 15.09 -2.69
CA LYS A 355 -23.53 15.40 -3.28
C LYS A 355 -22.49 15.69 -2.23
#